data_AF-A0A6C1QX67-F1
#
_entry.id   AF-A0A6C1QX67-F1
#
_cell.length_a   1.000
_cell.length_b   1.000
_cell.length_c   1.000
_cell.angle_alpha   90.00
_cell.angle_beta   90.00
_cell.angle_gamma   90.00
#
_symmetry.space_group_name_H-M   'P 1'
#
loop_
_entity.id
_entity.type
_entity.pdbx_description
1 polymer ?
#
loop_
_entity_poly.entity_id
_entity_poly.type
_entity_poly.pdbx_seq_one_letter_code
_entity_poly.pdbx_strand_id
1 'polypeptide(L)'
;MPDTLNAPTPDERRTAAVRITCIVHHRLAGLVRNILQEHEVRLALVEGGRNVRQLVRRRPFGIPGSTVRLEDTPVDVFTCTVAQSDARPIMREIVTATELTTPGRGSLFAQHVLHYGPLGVESASFPQSTHNASEPDLGQDAHDGSLTDLTQITAILSTPGSGEQLGGLALELGTCVPVVTGAVGTGMRDRLGLLRVTIPADKEVVSFLVPSYDAEAVVRFLAEEMRLDRPGRGFVYQTLVHSARVDTRLRIGRQEHAASIEQIVAAIDDLRRSTAWRKRFSAIDQDPNAIESSLLRARSEITVVCTEGNARTFTESALSAGASGATTSRVRSLYRAHDPAISSATEKSIIHVSSDKVESILASLSATFESTCDSCGWIQVVDSPVAFAHRPWSKNA
;
A
#
# COMPACT_ATOMS: atom_id res chain seq x y z
N MET A 1 37.17 20.98 24.99
CA MET A 1 36.77 19.82 24.17
C MET A 1 35.26 19.74 24.26
N PRO A 2 34.51 19.93 23.17
CA PRO A 2 33.07 19.72 23.26
C PRO A 2 32.81 18.20 23.26
N ASP A 3 32.00 17.77 24.20
CA ASP A 3 31.52 16.39 24.32
C ASP A 3 30.85 15.99 23.00
N THR A 4 31.45 15.01 22.32
CA THR A 4 30.81 14.25 21.26
C THR A 4 29.66 13.46 21.90
N LEU A 5 28.46 14.05 21.94
CA LEU A 5 27.24 13.28 22.11
C LEU A 5 27.22 12.23 21.00
N ASN A 6 27.40 10.96 21.40
CA ASN A 6 27.22 9.83 20.51
C ASN A 6 25.85 9.97 19.84
N ALA A 7 25.85 10.05 18.51
CA ALA A 7 24.61 9.93 17.75
C ALA A 7 23.97 8.58 18.12
N PRO A 8 22.66 8.54 18.42
CA PRO A 8 22.00 7.30 18.82
C PRO A 8 22.19 6.25 17.74
N THR A 9 22.46 5.01 18.17
CA THR A 9 22.58 3.88 17.26
C THR A 9 21.27 3.64 16.52
N PRO A 10 21.27 3.03 15.31
CA PRO A 10 20.05 2.80 14.52
C PRO A 10 18.94 2.05 15.28
N ASP A 11 19.29 1.26 16.29
CA ASP A 11 18.36 0.50 17.13
C ASP A 11 17.64 1.39 18.17
N GLU A 12 18.25 2.50 18.61
CA GLU A 12 17.66 3.46 19.56
C GLU A 12 16.62 4.39 18.92
N ARG A 13 16.54 4.45 17.57
CA ARG A 13 15.52 5.22 16.83
C ARG A 13 14.39 4.36 16.27
N ARG A 14 14.33 3.09 16.64
CA ARG A 14 13.30 2.15 16.21
C ARG A 14 12.01 2.36 17.01
N THR A 15 10.93 2.70 16.34
CA THR A 15 9.61 2.84 16.97
C THR A 15 8.59 1.94 16.28
N ALA A 16 7.87 1.12 17.06
CA ALA A 16 6.73 0.36 16.54
C ALA A 16 5.54 1.30 16.32
N ALA A 17 5.05 1.37 15.08
CA ALA A 17 4.06 2.34 14.65
C ALA A 17 2.99 1.71 13.76
N VAL A 18 1.99 2.51 13.39
CA VAL A 18 0.95 2.12 12.45
C VAL A 18 1.01 3.01 11.22
N ARG A 19 1.14 2.38 10.05
CA ARG A 19 0.96 3.03 8.75
C ARG A 19 -0.50 2.92 8.35
N ILE A 20 -1.19 4.04 8.26
CA ILE A 20 -2.55 4.16 7.75
C ILE A 20 -2.48 4.58 6.28
N THR A 21 -3.19 3.85 5.42
CA THR A 21 -3.38 4.20 4.02
C THR A 21 -4.85 4.50 3.79
N CYS A 22 -5.16 5.72 3.35
CA CYS A 22 -6.50 6.18 3.01
C CYS A 22 -6.57 6.52 1.52
N ILE A 23 -7.38 5.79 0.78
CA ILE A 23 -7.64 6.00 -0.65
C ILE A 23 -9.03 6.58 -0.75
N VAL A 24 -9.16 7.83 -1.20
CA VAL A 24 -10.45 8.50 -1.32
C VAL A 24 -10.64 9.14 -2.66
N HIS A 25 -11.90 9.25 -3.07
CA HIS A 25 -12.25 10.08 -4.23
C HIS A 25 -11.74 11.52 -4.01
N HIS A 26 -11.19 12.16 -5.04
CA HIS A 26 -10.52 13.47 -4.93
C HIS A 26 -11.35 14.57 -4.23
N ARG A 27 -12.68 14.51 -4.32
CA ARG A 27 -13.58 15.45 -3.64
C ARG A 27 -13.56 15.34 -2.11
N LEU A 28 -13.17 14.20 -1.55
CA LEU A 28 -13.09 13.94 -0.12
C LEU A 28 -11.67 14.20 0.43
N ALA A 29 -10.69 14.48 -0.44
CA ALA A 29 -9.30 14.67 -0.06
C ALA A 29 -9.11 15.82 0.94
N GLY A 30 -9.92 16.89 0.84
CA GLY A 30 -9.87 18.01 1.79
C GLY A 30 -10.21 17.60 3.22
N LEU A 31 -11.18 16.71 3.41
CA LEU A 31 -11.59 16.23 4.73
C LEU A 31 -10.46 15.42 5.39
N VAL A 32 -9.83 14.51 4.63
CA VAL A 32 -8.70 13.71 5.13
C VAL A 32 -7.52 14.61 5.49
N ARG A 33 -7.21 15.61 4.67
CA ARG A 33 -6.14 16.58 4.97
C ARG A 33 -6.41 17.31 6.28
N ASN A 34 -7.61 17.87 6.46
CA ASN A 34 -7.95 18.62 7.66
C ASN A 34 -7.81 17.75 8.92
N ILE A 35 -8.31 16.51 8.91
CA ILE A 35 -8.20 15.61 10.06
C ILE A 35 -6.74 15.31 10.40
N LEU A 36 -5.92 14.98 9.39
CA LEU A 36 -4.49 14.73 9.64
C LEU A 36 -3.75 15.96 10.16
N GLN A 37 -4.22 17.17 9.80
CA GLN A 37 -3.66 18.43 10.28
C GLN A 37 -4.10 18.76 11.70
N GLU A 38 -5.37 18.55 12.03
CA GLU A 38 -5.94 18.74 13.37
C GLU A 38 -5.31 17.81 14.40
N HIS A 39 -4.94 16.59 13.99
CA HIS A 39 -4.17 15.63 14.80
C HIS A 39 -2.65 15.83 14.74
N GLU A 40 -2.18 16.91 14.11
CA GLU A 40 -0.76 17.25 13.98
C GLU A 40 0.12 16.11 13.42
N VAL A 41 -0.43 15.30 12.51
CA VAL A 41 0.24 14.11 11.98
C VAL A 41 1.41 14.52 11.08
N ARG A 42 2.62 14.49 11.63
CA ARG A 42 3.84 14.94 10.94
C ARG A 42 4.28 14.04 9.78
N LEU A 43 4.08 12.74 9.93
CA LEU A 43 4.52 11.73 8.97
C LEU A 43 3.41 11.40 7.96
N ALA A 44 2.87 12.42 7.29
CA ALA A 44 1.76 12.30 6.35
C ALA A 44 2.16 12.68 4.92
N LEU A 45 1.85 11.80 3.98
CA LEU A 45 2.11 11.91 2.56
C LEU A 45 0.81 11.82 1.76
N VAL A 46 0.77 12.49 0.61
CA VAL A 46 -0.29 12.34 -0.39
C VAL A 46 0.29 12.16 -1.78
N GLU A 47 -0.32 11.26 -2.55
CA GLU A 47 -0.07 11.08 -3.98
C GLU A 47 -1.37 10.91 -4.77
N GLY A 48 -1.32 11.19 -6.07
CA GLY A 48 -2.45 10.98 -6.96
C GLY A 48 -2.46 9.56 -7.53
N GLY A 49 -3.64 8.99 -7.67
CA GLY A 49 -3.82 7.68 -8.30
C GLY A 49 -5.15 7.59 -9.05
N ARG A 50 -5.45 6.38 -9.51
CA ARG A 50 -6.73 6.03 -10.13
C ARG A 50 -7.26 4.71 -9.58
N ASN A 51 -8.56 4.65 -9.32
CA ASN A 51 -9.25 3.40 -9.04
C ASN A 51 -9.72 2.78 -10.36
N VAL A 52 -9.46 1.49 -10.54
CA VAL A 52 -9.99 0.71 -11.66
C VAL A 52 -11.34 0.13 -11.23
N ARG A 53 -12.41 0.37 -12.01
CA ARG A 53 -13.76 -0.17 -11.77
C ARG A 53 -14.38 -0.72 -13.04
N GLN A 54 -15.40 -1.55 -12.90
CA GLN A 54 -16.17 -2.07 -14.04
C GLN A 54 -17.36 -1.14 -14.37
N LEU A 55 -17.35 -0.52 -15.54
CA LEU A 55 -18.47 0.22 -16.10
C LEU A 55 -19.40 -0.71 -16.89
N VAL A 56 -20.65 -0.83 -16.44
CA VAL A 56 -21.70 -1.63 -17.07
C VAL A 56 -22.63 -0.74 -17.88
N ARG A 57 -22.67 -0.93 -19.21
CA ARG A 57 -23.57 -0.20 -20.12
C ARG A 57 -24.55 -1.14 -20.82
N ARG A 58 -25.76 -0.65 -21.11
CA ARG A 58 -26.67 -1.38 -22.00
C ARG A 58 -26.10 -1.45 -23.40
N ARG A 59 -26.35 -2.57 -24.08
CA ARG A 59 -26.06 -2.67 -25.51
C ARG A 59 -26.93 -1.66 -26.28
N PRO A 60 -26.38 -0.99 -27.30
CA PRO A 60 -27.15 -0.06 -28.12
C PRO A 60 -28.28 -0.80 -28.87
N PHE A 61 -29.26 -0.04 -29.37
CA PHE A 61 -30.36 -0.55 -30.21
C PHE A 61 -31.28 -1.60 -29.55
N GLY A 62 -31.40 -1.60 -28.21
CA GLY A 62 -32.34 -2.49 -27.51
C GLY A 62 -31.91 -3.95 -27.49
N ILE A 63 -30.66 -4.26 -27.84
CA ILE A 63 -30.11 -5.62 -27.76
C ILE A 63 -30.08 -6.05 -26.28
N PRO A 64 -30.58 -7.26 -25.95
CA PRO A 64 -30.56 -7.76 -24.58
C PRO A 64 -29.13 -7.95 -24.06
N GLY A 65 -28.95 -7.71 -22.76
CA GLY A 65 -27.68 -7.82 -22.06
C GLY A 65 -26.90 -6.50 -21.93
N SER A 66 -25.74 -6.62 -21.27
CA SER A 66 -24.87 -5.49 -20.95
C SER A 66 -23.48 -5.69 -21.52
N THR A 67 -22.74 -4.59 -21.71
CA THR A 67 -21.30 -4.59 -21.94
C THR A 67 -20.59 -4.13 -20.67
N VAL A 68 -19.46 -4.75 -20.36
CA VAL A 68 -18.59 -4.37 -19.24
C VAL A 68 -17.31 -3.79 -19.83
N ARG A 69 -16.89 -2.63 -19.34
CA ARG A 69 -15.62 -1.99 -19.65
C ARG A 69 -14.92 -1.59 -18.36
N LEU A 70 -13.61 -1.40 -18.40
CA LEU A 70 -12.91 -0.77 -17.29
C LEU A 70 -13.06 0.75 -17.38
N GLU A 71 -13.15 1.38 -16.22
CA GLU A 71 -13.22 2.83 -16.07
C GLU A 71 -12.35 3.26 -14.90
N ASP A 72 -11.52 4.27 -15.16
CA ASP A 72 -10.66 4.89 -14.16
C ASP A 72 -11.36 6.05 -13.48
N THR A 73 -11.28 6.08 -12.14
CA THR A 73 -11.73 7.23 -11.35
C THR A 73 -10.55 7.83 -10.59
N PRO A 74 -10.28 9.15 -10.69
CA PRO A 74 -9.17 9.77 -9.98
C PRO A 74 -9.38 9.74 -8.45
N VAL A 75 -8.30 9.41 -7.74
CA VAL A 75 -8.26 9.31 -6.27
C VAL A 75 -7.03 9.99 -5.70
N ASP A 76 -7.13 10.41 -4.45
CA ASP A 76 -5.98 10.79 -3.61
C ASP A 76 -5.65 9.61 -2.69
N VAL A 77 -4.37 9.24 -2.64
CA VAL A 77 -3.84 8.21 -1.75
C VAL A 77 -3.04 8.89 -0.66
N PHE A 78 -3.57 8.88 0.55
CA PHE A 78 -2.90 9.34 1.75
C PHE A 78 -2.19 8.18 2.43
N THR A 79 -0.95 8.39 2.83
CA THR A 79 -0.23 7.47 3.72
C THR A 79 0.26 8.28 4.91
N CYS A 80 -0.13 7.89 6.11
CA CYS A 80 0.38 8.53 7.32
C CYS A 80 0.88 7.50 8.33
N THR A 81 1.82 7.92 9.18
CA THR A 81 2.39 7.08 10.23
C THR A 81 2.10 7.70 11.58
N VAL A 82 1.50 6.93 12.47
CA VAL A 82 1.01 7.37 13.77
C VAL A 82 1.36 6.37 14.86
N ALA A 83 1.29 6.79 16.12
CA ALA A 83 1.48 5.89 17.25
C ALA A 83 0.37 4.83 17.27
N GLN A 84 0.64 3.67 17.88
CA GLN A 84 -0.33 2.59 17.95
C GLN A 84 -1.62 3.00 18.68
N SER A 85 -1.50 3.84 19.71
CA SER A 85 -2.64 4.41 20.47
C SER A 85 -3.57 5.26 19.60
N ASP A 86 -3.02 5.91 18.59
CA ASP A 86 -3.69 6.98 17.85
C ASP A 86 -4.34 6.46 16.57
N ALA A 87 -3.90 5.29 16.09
CA ALA A 87 -4.34 4.72 14.84
C ALA A 87 -5.87 4.55 14.81
N ARG A 88 -6.45 3.96 15.85
CA ARG A 88 -7.89 3.69 15.89
C ARG A 88 -8.74 4.97 15.96
N PRO A 89 -8.47 5.93 16.87
CA PRO A 89 -9.16 7.22 16.88
C PRO A 89 -9.13 7.95 15.53
N ILE A 90 -7.94 8.10 14.93
CA ILE A 90 -7.77 8.80 13.65
C ILE A 90 -8.52 8.08 12.53
N MET A 91 -8.42 6.75 12.47
CA MET A 91 -9.15 5.96 11.47
C MET A 91 -10.66 6.14 11.60
N ARG A 92 -11.21 6.09 12.81
CA ARG A 92 -12.64 6.25 13.07
C ARG A 92 -13.14 7.62 12.63
N GLU A 93 -12.37 8.66 12.92
CA GLU A 93 -12.71 10.02 12.51
C GLU A 93 -12.70 10.18 10.99
N ILE A 94 -11.66 9.65 10.31
CA ILE A 94 -11.59 9.62 8.85
C ILE A 94 -12.80 8.88 8.27
N VAL A 95 -13.13 7.68 8.78
CA VAL A 95 -14.28 6.88 8.31
C VAL A 95 -15.57 7.66 8.46
N THR A 96 -15.76 8.32 9.58
CA THR A 96 -16.98 9.08 9.90
C THR A 96 -17.10 10.32 9.00
N ALA A 97 -16.07 11.16 8.96
CA ALA A 97 -16.09 12.41 8.22
C ALA A 97 -16.19 12.21 6.70
N THR A 98 -15.56 11.16 6.17
CA THR A 98 -15.59 10.86 4.73
C THR A 98 -16.71 9.88 4.35
N GLU A 99 -17.46 9.39 5.33
CA GLU A 99 -18.50 8.37 5.22
C GLU A 99 -18.05 7.14 4.41
N LEU A 100 -16.86 6.59 4.70
CA LEU A 100 -16.32 5.41 3.99
C LEU A 100 -17.21 4.16 4.11
N THR A 101 -18.24 4.21 4.94
CA THR A 101 -19.28 3.20 4.99
C THR A 101 -20.10 3.13 3.70
N THR A 102 -20.17 4.24 2.96
CA THR A 102 -20.91 4.35 1.69
C THR A 102 -20.06 3.84 0.52
N PRO A 103 -20.56 2.86 -0.27
CA PRO A 103 -19.84 2.33 -1.42
C PRO A 103 -19.44 3.42 -2.43
N GLY A 104 -18.17 3.41 -2.84
CA GLY A 104 -17.59 4.31 -3.82
C GLY A 104 -16.80 5.49 -3.25
N ARG A 105 -16.81 5.69 -1.93
CA ARG A 105 -16.14 6.84 -1.27
C ARG A 105 -14.66 6.61 -1.02
N GLY A 106 -14.24 5.36 -0.84
CA GLY A 106 -12.84 5.01 -0.66
C GLY A 106 -12.61 3.79 0.20
N SER A 107 -11.33 3.51 0.44
CA SER A 107 -10.84 2.47 1.33
C SER A 107 -9.87 3.09 2.33
N LEU A 108 -9.84 2.59 3.56
CA LEU A 108 -8.92 2.98 4.61
C LEU A 108 -8.40 1.71 5.26
N PHE A 109 -7.09 1.56 5.44
CA PHE A 109 -6.54 0.39 6.09
C PHE A 109 -5.26 0.71 6.84
N ALA A 110 -4.89 -0.19 7.75
CA ALA A 110 -3.76 0.01 8.65
C ALA A 110 -2.83 -1.21 8.67
N GLN A 111 -1.53 -0.93 8.75
CA GLN A 111 -0.45 -1.91 8.77
C GLN A 111 0.49 -1.60 9.93
N HIS A 112 0.99 -2.64 10.60
CA HIS A 112 2.06 -2.47 11.57
C HIS A 112 3.37 -2.25 10.83
N VAL A 113 4.16 -1.27 11.29
CA VAL A 113 5.46 -0.95 10.70
C VAL A 113 6.48 -0.68 11.79
N LEU A 114 7.75 -0.94 11.46
CA LEU A 114 8.88 -0.41 12.23
C LEU A 114 9.32 0.89 11.57
N HIS A 115 9.26 1.98 12.33
CA HIS A 115 9.66 3.31 11.89
C HIS A 115 11.06 3.65 12.40
N TYR A 116 11.85 4.28 11.53
CA TYR A 116 13.19 4.79 11.84
C TYR A 116 13.30 6.20 11.26
N GLY A 117 13.56 7.20 12.09
CA GLY A 117 13.72 8.56 11.58
C GLY A 117 14.03 9.56 12.68
N PRO A 118 14.55 10.75 12.31
CA PRO A 118 14.75 11.86 13.23
C PRO A 118 13.43 12.42 13.75
N LEU A 119 12.39 12.40 12.92
CA LEU A 119 11.02 12.64 13.32
C LEU A 119 10.49 11.36 13.98
N GLY A 120 10.36 11.41 15.31
CA GLY A 120 9.72 10.36 16.09
C GLY A 120 8.23 10.25 15.73
N VAL A 121 7.63 9.13 16.15
CA VAL A 121 6.18 8.95 16.08
C VAL A 121 5.62 9.52 17.39
N GLU A 122 5.15 10.75 17.35
CA GLU A 122 4.54 11.41 18.51
C GLU A 122 3.10 10.94 18.69
N SER A 123 2.66 10.83 19.95
CA SER A 123 1.27 10.55 20.25
C SER A 123 0.45 11.84 20.10
N ALA A 124 -0.62 11.80 19.32
CA ALA A 124 -1.59 12.89 19.27
C ALA A 124 -2.28 13.04 20.64
N SER A 125 -2.51 14.29 21.05
CA SER A 125 -3.17 14.60 22.31
C SER A 125 -4.67 14.35 22.19
N PHE A 126 -5.10 13.09 22.34
CA PHE A 126 -6.54 12.81 22.45
C PHE A 126 -7.04 13.22 23.83
N PRO A 127 -8.20 13.88 23.94
CA PRO A 127 -8.85 14.02 25.23
C PRO A 127 -9.10 12.61 25.77
N GLN A 128 -8.40 12.23 26.84
CA GLN A 128 -8.70 11.01 27.58
C GLN A 128 -10.15 11.14 28.04
N SER A 129 -11.03 10.35 27.42
CA SER A 129 -12.39 10.21 27.92
C SER A 129 -12.28 9.73 29.36
N THR A 130 -12.65 10.57 30.31
CA THR A 130 -12.78 10.24 31.72
C THR A 130 -14.01 9.33 31.90
N HIS A 131 -13.94 8.12 31.37
CA HIS A 131 -14.79 7.03 31.79
C HIS A 131 -13.90 6.12 32.63
N ASN A 132 -14.18 6.14 33.93
CA ASN A 132 -13.49 5.34 34.95
C ASN A 132 -13.28 3.91 34.44
N ALA A 133 -12.04 3.43 34.62
CA ALA A 133 -11.66 2.03 34.51
C ALA A 133 -12.56 1.17 35.40
N SER A 134 -13.67 0.71 34.83
CA SER A 134 -14.35 -0.50 35.25
C SER A 134 -13.85 -1.59 34.30
N GLU A 135 -13.65 -2.80 34.81
CA GLU A 135 -13.18 -3.97 34.07
C GLU A 135 -13.83 -4.06 32.68
N PRO A 136 -13.10 -4.54 31.65
CA PRO A 136 -13.58 -4.54 30.28
C PRO A 136 -14.90 -5.32 30.19
N ASP A 137 -16.00 -4.60 30.06
CA ASP A 137 -17.29 -5.16 29.68
C ASP A 137 -17.16 -5.70 28.27
N LEU A 138 -16.94 -7.02 28.17
CA LEU A 138 -16.83 -7.80 26.93
C LEU A 138 -18.08 -7.71 26.02
N GLY A 139 -19.06 -6.84 26.34
CA GLY A 139 -20.31 -6.66 25.63
C GLY A 139 -20.51 -5.33 24.89
N GLN A 140 -19.66 -4.31 25.02
CA GLN A 140 -19.97 -2.95 24.48
C GLN A 140 -18.95 -2.36 23.49
N ASP A 141 -17.78 -2.98 23.28
CA ASP A 141 -16.77 -2.56 22.27
C ASP A 141 -17.05 -3.07 20.83
N ALA A 142 -18.24 -3.61 20.58
CA ALA A 142 -18.50 -4.58 19.51
C ALA A 142 -18.88 -4.02 18.13
N HIS A 143 -18.85 -2.72 17.82
CA HIS A 143 -19.46 -2.20 16.57
C HIS A 143 -18.68 -1.10 15.81
N ASP A 144 -17.41 -1.32 15.43
CA ASP A 144 -16.65 -0.36 14.58
C ASP A 144 -16.71 -0.69 13.07
N GLY A 145 -17.33 -1.81 12.66
CA GLY A 145 -17.51 -2.20 11.24
C GLY A 145 -16.22 -2.40 10.43
N SER A 146 -15.06 -2.43 11.07
CA SER A 146 -13.76 -2.66 10.42
C SER A 146 -13.54 -4.15 10.15
N LEU A 147 -13.02 -4.46 8.97
CA LEU A 147 -12.61 -5.80 8.57
C LEU A 147 -11.22 -6.11 9.11
N THR A 148 -11.05 -7.32 9.61
CA THR A 148 -9.75 -7.92 9.97
C THR A 148 -9.35 -8.98 8.95
N ASP A 149 -8.15 -9.55 9.08
CA ASP A 149 -7.67 -10.67 8.27
C ASP A 149 -7.64 -10.38 6.76
N LEU A 150 -7.15 -9.19 6.41
CA LEU A 150 -6.88 -8.81 5.04
C LEU A 150 -5.38 -8.76 4.78
N THR A 151 -5.03 -8.92 3.52
CA THR A 151 -3.69 -8.75 2.99
C THR A 151 -3.74 -7.75 1.85
N GLN A 152 -2.82 -6.81 1.83
CA GLN A 152 -2.58 -5.96 0.68
C GLN A 152 -1.70 -6.70 -0.30
N ILE A 153 -2.18 -6.84 -1.54
CA ILE A 153 -1.37 -7.24 -2.68
C ILE A 153 -0.85 -5.97 -3.34
N THR A 154 0.45 -5.90 -3.58
CA THR A 154 1.10 -4.82 -4.32
C THR A 154 1.86 -5.42 -5.50
N ALA A 155 1.54 -4.96 -6.71
CA ALA A 155 2.22 -5.33 -7.94
C ALA A 155 2.91 -4.11 -8.55
N ILE A 156 4.21 -4.21 -8.81
CA ILE A 156 4.97 -3.17 -9.49
C ILE A 156 5.23 -3.63 -10.91
N LEU A 157 4.56 -3.00 -11.85
CA LEU A 157 4.52 -3.41 -13.25
C LEU A 157 5.32 -2.47 -14.12
N SER A 158 6.00 -3.03 -15.11
CA SER A 158 6.91 -2.27 -15.99
C SER A 158 6.38 -2.05 -17.40
N THR A 159 5.24 -2.67 -17.75
CA THR A 159 4.63 -2.55 -19.08
C THR A 159 3.52 -1.51 -19.04
N PRO A 160 3.53 -0.48 -19.92
CA PRO A 160 2.44 0.49 -19.96
C PRO A 160 1.07 -0.17 -20.17
N GLY A 161 0.06 0.26 -19.40
CA GLY A 161 -1.32 -0.26 -19.47
C GLY A 161 -1.53 -1.58 -18.71
N SER A 162 -0.46 -2.20 -18.20
CA SER A 162 -0.58 -3.43 -17.41
C SER A 162 -1.26 -3.20 -16.05
N GLY A 163 -1.28 -1.97 -15.54
CA GLY A 163 -2.02 -1.61 -14.33
C GLY A 163 -3.54 -1.71 -14.49
N GLU A 164 -4.06 -1.29 -15.65
CA GLU A 164 -5.48 -1.45 -15.98
C GLU A 164 -5.83 -2.93 -16.20
N GLN A 165 -4.96 -3.66 -16.91
CA GLN A 165 -5.11 -5.11 -17.11
C GLN A 165 -5.17 -5.87 -15.78
N LEU A 166 -4.21 -5.63 -14.88
CA LEU A 166 -4.17 -6.26 -13.56
C LEU A 166 -5.38 -5.85 -12.72
N GLY A 167 -5.76 -4.57 -12.76
CA GLY A 167 -6.97 -4.09 -12.09
C GLY A 167 -8.23 -4.82 -12.57
N GLY A 168 -8.36 -5.07 -13.87
CA GLY A 168 -9.43 -5.88 -14.44
C GLY A 168 -9.45 -7.31 -13.90
N LEU A 169 -8.30 -8.00 -13.90
CA LEU A 169 -8.15 -9.34 -13.34
C LEU A 169 -8.53 -9.37 -11.85
N ALA A 170 -8.05 -8.41 -11.06
CA ALA A 170 -8.38 -8.30 -9.65
C ALA A 170 -9.90 -8.15 -9.42
N LEU A 171 -10.57 -7.32 -10.23
CA LEU A 171 -12.04 -7.18 -10.16
C LEU A 171 -12.79 -8.47 -10.56
N GLU A 172 -12.28 -9.23 -11.53
CA GLU A 172 -12.86 -10.52 -11.92
C GLU A 172 -12.75 -11.56 -10.80
N LEU A 173 -11.67 -11.52 -10.03
CA LEU A 173 -11.46 -12.34 -8.83
C LEU A 173 -12.34 -11.90 -7.64
N GLY A 174 -13.07 -10.79 -7.75
CA GLY A 174 -13.94 -10.30 -6.67
C GLY A 174 -13.20 -9.68 -5.50
N THR A 175 -12.00 -9.14 -5.74
CA THR A 175 -11.19 -8.44 -4.73
C THR A 175 -11.74 -7.03 -4.45
N CYS A 176 -11.10 -6.28 -3.54
CA CYS A 176 -11.45 -4.88 -3.31
C CYS A 176 -11.04 -3.99 -4.49
N VAL A 177 -11.63 -2.79 -4.59
CA VAL A 177 -11.34 -1.83 -5.68
C VAL A 177 -9.82 -1.58 -5.81
N PRO A 178 -9.20 -1.93 -6.96
CA PRO A 178 -7.77 -1.72 -7.16
C PRO A 178 -7.42 -0.25 -7.39
N VAL A 179 -6.27 0.14 -6.84
CA VAL A 179 -5.66 1.46 -7.00
C VAL A 179 -4.42 1.33 -7.84
N VAL A 180 -4.24 2.22 -8.82
CA VAL A 180 -3.02 2.34 -9.61
C VAL A 180 -2.38 3.70 -9.35
N THR A 181 -1.10 3.71 -8.96
CA THR A 181 -0.27 4.90 -8.87
C THR A 181 0.93 4.82 -9.81
N GLY A 182 1.50 5.98 -10.16
CA GLY A 182 2.69 6.08 -10.99
C GLY A 182 3.97 6.01 -10.16
N ALA A 183 4.99 5.36 -10.71
CA ALA A 183 6.32 5.32 -10.11
C ALA A 183 7.41 5.22 -11.19
N VAL A 184 8.67 5.31 -10.77
CA VAL A 184 9.85 5.12 -11.61
C VAL A 184 10.74 4.06 -10.98
N GLY A 185 11.12 3.04 -11.77
CA GLY A 185 12.04 2.00 -11.33
C GLY A 185 13.49 2.45 -11.46
N THR A 186 14.23 2.38 -10.37
CA THR A 186 15.65 2.75 -10.27
C THR A 186 16.49 1.55 -9.79
N GLY A 187 17.75 1.48 -10.22
CA GLY A 187 18.71 0.48 -9.74
C GLY A 187 19.15 -0.55 -10.77
N MET A 188 18.65 -1.79 -10.72
CA MET A 188 19.11 -2.86 -11.64
C MET A 188 19.03 -2.43 -13.10
N ARG A 189 17.94 -1.75 -13.49
CA ARG A 189 17.78 -1.19 -14.83
C ARG A 189 18.95 -0.27 -15.22
N ASP A 190 19.38 0.58 -14.30
CA ASP A 190 20.42 1.58 -14.57
C ASP A 190 21.81 0.95 -14.70
N ARG A 191 22.00 -0.25 -14.13
CA ARG A 191 23.21 -1.06 -14.26
C ARG A 191 23.28 -1.88 -15.56
N LEU A 192 22.20 -1.96 -16.34
CA LEU A 192 22.15 -2.74 -17.59
C LEU A 192 22.80 -2.03 -18.80
N GLY A 193 23.40 -0.85 -18.63
CA GLY A 193 24.08 -0.12 -19.70
C GLY A 193 23.15 0.18 -20.87
N LEU A 194 23.54 -0.15 -22.10
CA LEU A 194 22.73 0.06 -23.31
C LEU A 194 21.40 -0.73 -23.28
N LEU A 195 21.36 -1.88 -22.60
CA LEU A 195 20.15 -2.70 -22.49
C LEU A 195 19.06 -2.03 -21.65
N ARG A 196 19.37 -0.96 -20.90
CA ARG A 196 18.36 -0.20 -20.15
C ARG A 196 17.24 0.39 -21.02
N VAL A 197 17.49 0.58 -22.32
CA VAL A 197 16.52 1.14 -23.26
C VAL A 197 15.36 0.18 -23.52
N THR A 198 15.56 -1.14 -23.33
CA THR A 198 14.51 -2.14 -23.55
C THR A 198 13.55 -2.29 -22.37
N ILE A 199 13.86 -1.67 -21.21
CA ILE A 199 13.05 -1.72 -20.01
C ILE A 199 12.53 -0.31 -19.68
N PRO A 200 11.21 -0.07 -19.67
CA PRO A 200 10.65 1.22 -19.30
C PRO A 200 11.08 1.66 -17.89
N ALA A 201 11.40 2.94 -17.75
CA ALA A 201 11.68 3.54 -16.44
C ALA A 201 10.39 3.65 -15.63
N ASP A 202 9.33 4.12 -16.28
CA ASP A 202 8.01 4.29 -15.69
C ASP A 202 7.41 2.93 -15.30
N LYS A 203 6.80 2.92 -14.12
CA LYS A 203 6.14 1.78 -13.51
C LYS A 203 4.72 2.16 -13.14
N GLU A 204 3.84 1.17 -13.16
CA GLU A 204 2.52 1.26 -12.55
C GLU A 204 2.53 0.41 -11.28
N VAL A 205 2.23 1.02 -10.14
CA VAL A 205 2.08 0.32 -8.86
C VAL A 205 0.60 0.08 -8.64
N VAL A 206 0.19 -1.19 -8.70
CA VAL A 206 -1.19 -1.60 -8.44
C VAL A 206 -1.27 -2.15 -7.02
N SER A 207 -2.24 -1.67 -6.24
CA SER A 207 -2.51 -2.20 -4.91
C SER A 207 -3.99 -2.44 -4.68
N PHE A 208 -4.31 -3.53 -3.99
CA PHE A 208 -5.68 -3.88 -3.62
C PHE A 208 -5.68 -4.84 -2.43
N LEU A 209 -6.82 -4.93 -1.76
CA LEU A 209 -6.99 -5.78 -0.59
C LEU A 209 -7.69 -7.08 -0.95
N VAL A 210 -7.19 -8.17 -0.37
CA VAL A 210 -7.75 -9.52 -0.46
C VAL A 210 -7.88 -10.13 0.93
N PRO A 211 -8.76 -11.11 1.11
CA PRO A 211 -8.76 -11.92 2.33
C PRO A 211 -7.40 -12.61 2.52
N SER A 212 -6.85 -12.60 3.73
CA SER A 212 -5.50 -13.13 3.98
C SER A 212 -5.31 -14.58 3.56
N TYR A 213 -6.35 -15.40 3.69
CA TYR A 213 -6.33 -16.81 3.31
C TYR A 213 -6.31 -17.03 1.78
N ASP A 214 -6.74 -16.06 0.98
CA ASP A 214 -6.70 -16.11 -0.50
C ASP A 214 -5.42 -15.48 -1.06
N ALA A 215 -4.62 -14.81 -0.23
CA ALA A 215 -3.55 -13.93 -0.69
C ALA A 215 -2.45 -14.65 -1.51
N GLU A 216 -1.98 -15.81 -1.05
CA GLU A 216 -0.95 -16.57 -1.78
C GLU A 216 -1.48 -17.11 -3.13
N ALA A 217 -2.75 -17.54 -3.18
CA ALA A 217 -3.39 -18.00 -4.41
C ALA A 217 -3.54 -16.85 -5.42
N VAL A 218 -3.91 -15.66 -4.95
CA VAL A 218 -3.98 -14.45 -5.79
C VAL A 218 -2.61 -14.04 -6.31
N VAL A 219 -1.56 -14.09 -5.48
CA VAL A 219 -0.17 -13.82 -5.90
C VAL A 219 0.24 -14.77 -7.03
N ARG A 220 -0.03 -16.06 -6.89
CA ARG A 220 0.27 -17.09 -7.90
C ARG A 220 -0.46 -16.81 -9.21
N PHE A 221 -1.78 -16.63 -9.14
CA PHE A 221 -2.60 -16.34 -10.31
C PHE A 221 -2.11 -15.09 -11.06
N LEU A 222 -1.82 -14.01 -10.33
CA LEU A 222 -1.30 -12.79 -10.96
C LEU A 222 0.09 -12.98 -11.56
N ALA A 223 0.96 -13.76 -10.94
CA ALA A 223 2.28 -14.07 -11.48
C ALA A 223 2.19 -14.78 -12.83
N GLU A 224 1.24 -15.70 -12.99
CA GLU A 224 0.96 -16.42 -14.23
C GLU A 224 0.34 -15.51 -15.30
N GLU A 225 -0.82 -14.92 -15.00
CA GLU A 225 -1.60 -14.12 -15.96
C GLU A 225 -0.84 -12.90 -16.45
N MET A 226 -0.07 -12.26 -15.58
CA MET A 226 0.77 -11.10 -15.92
C MET A 226 2.16 -11.49 -16.42
N ARG A 227 2.48 -12.79 -16.41
CA ARG A 227 3.76 -13.35 -16.88
C ARG A 227 4.95 -12.70 -16.19
N LEU A 228 4.85 -12.53 -14.87
CA LEU A 228 5.88 -11.89 -14.06
C LEU A 228 7.18 -12.72 -14.02
N ASP A 229 7.12 -13.96 -14.48
CA ASP A 229 8.23 -14.88 -14.69
C ASP A 229 9.17 -14.43 -15.82
N ARG A 230 8.80 -13.40 -16.59
CA ARG A 230 9.64 -12.86 -17.67
C ARG A 230 10.41 -11.62 -17.24
N PRO A 231 11.64 -11.43 -17.75
CA PRO A 231 12.44 -10.26 -17.43
C PRO A 231 11.73 -8.98 -17.83
N GLY A 232 11.77 -7.98 -16.94
CA GLY A 232 11.20 -6.66 -17.20
C GLY A 232 9.66 -6.60 -17.16
N ARG A 233 8.95 -7.61 -16.64
CA ARG A 233 7.49 -7.55 -16.46
C ARG A 233 7.06 -6.91 -15.16
N GLY A 234 7.82 -7.13 -14.09
CA GLY A 234 7.53 -6.56 -12.78
C GLY A 234 7.74 -7.58 -11.67
N PHE A 235 7.17 -7.28 -10.50
CA PHE A 235 7.07 -8.20 -9.38
C PHE A 235 5.80 -7.94 -8.59
N VAL A 236 5.37 -8.92 -7.81
CA VAL A 236 4.19 -8.82 -6.93
C VAL A 236 4.58 -9.31 -5.55
N TYR A 237 4.02 -8.71 -4.52
CA TYR A 237 4.24 -9.09 -3.14
C TYR A 237 3.05 -8.76 -2.28
N GLN A 238 3.05 -9.30 -1.07
CA GLN A 238 1.96 -9.09 -0.13
C GLN A 238 2.47 -8.50 1.18
N THR A 239 1.62 -7.71 1.85
CA THR A 239 1.86 -7.15 3.19
C THR A 239 0.59 -7.26 4.02
N LEU A 240 0.71 -7.53 5.33
CA LEU A 240 -0.43 -7.78 6.19
C LEU A 240 -1.19 -6.50 6.53
N VAL A 241 -2.51 -6.61 6.65
CA VAL A 241 -3.41 -5.54 7.06
C VAL A 241 -4.19 -6.01 8.29
N HIS A 242 -4.06 -5.28 9.39
CA HIS A 242 -4.68 -5.68 10.66
C HIS A 242 -6.09 -5.09 10.86
N SER A 243 -6.40 -3.99 10.17
CA SER A 243 -7.70 -3.32 10.24
C SER A 243 -7.97 -2.58 8.94
N ALA A 244 -9.17 -2.69 8.38
CA ALA A 244 -9.55 -1.98 7.16
C ALA A 244 -11.05 -1.69 7.04
N ARG A 245 -11.36 -0.56 6.41
CA ARG A 245 -12.64 -0.31 5.74
C ARG A 245 -12.42 -0.32 4.23
N VAL A 246 -13.14 -1.18 3.51
CA VAL A 246 -12.92 -1.37 2.06
C VAL A 246 -14.06 -0.78 1.22
N ASP A 247 -13.71 -0.19 0.08
CA ASP A 247 -14.70 0.18 -0.94
C ASP A 247 -15.27 -1.08 -1.60
N THR A 248 -16.58 -1.27 -1.49
CA THR A 248 -17.30 -2.39 -2.11
C THR A 248 -17.86 -2.06 -3.50
N ARG A 249 -17.67 -0.82 -4.00
CA ARG A 249 -18.20 -0.38 -5.30
C ARG A 249 -17.30 -0.81 -6.46
N LEU A 250 -17.35 -2.10 -6.78
CA LEU A 250 -16.62 -2.71 -7.89
C LEU A 250 -17.20 -2.34 -9.27
N ARG A 251 -18.51 -2.05 -9.34
CA ARG A 251 -19.24 -1.76 -10.58
C ARG A 251 -19.91 -0.38 -10.59
N ILE A 252 -19.90 0.28 -11.75
CA ILE A 252 -20.59 1.54 -12.04
C ILE A 252 -21.59 1.28 -13.18
N GLY A 253 -22.87 1.64 -13.02
CA GLY A 253 -23.89 1.42 -14.04
C GLY A 253 -25.31 1.25 -13.47
N ARG A 254 -26.27 0.89 -14.31
CA ARG A 254 -27.68 0.73 -13.91
C ARG A 254 -27.85 -0.49 -13.01
N GLN A 255 -28.35 -0.25 -11.80
CA GLN A 255 -28.79 -1.27 -10.85
C GLN A 255 -30.13 -1.88 -11.33
N GLU A 256 -30.22 -3.21 -11.37
CA GLU A 256 -31.47 -3.92 -11.73
C GLU A 256 -32.36 -4.19 -10.50
N HIS A 257 -31.86 -3.96 -9.28
CA HIS A 257 -32.50 -4.31 -8.02
C HIS A 257 -32.62 -3.10 -7.08
N ALA A 258 -33.54 -3.17 -6.10
CA ALA A 258 -33.82 -2.09 -5.15
C ALA A 258 -32.68 -1.82 -4.15
N ALA A 259 -31.96 -2.88 -3.75
CA ALA A 259 -30.67 -2.80 -3.09
C ALA A 259 -29.60 -3.29 -4.07
N SER A 260 -28.45 -2.64 -4.10
CA SER A 260 -27.36 -3.06 -4.97
C SER A 260 -26.72 -4.36 -4.52
N ILE A 261 -26.14 -5.13 -5.47
CA ILE A 261 -25.30 -6.29 -5.12
C ILE A 261 -24.22 -5.86 -4.13
N GLU A 262 -23.66 -4.67 -4.31
CA GLU A 262 -22.65 -4.07 -3.44
C GLU A 262 -23.21 -3.74 -2.04
N GLN A 263 -24.48 -3.33 -1.91
CA GLN A 263 -25.15 -3.10 -0.62
C GLN A 263 -25.47 -4.42 0.10
N ILE A 264 -25.86 -5.46 -0.64
CA ILE A 264 -26.05 -6.80 -0.08
C ILE A 264 -24.72 -7.35 0.41
N VAL A 265 -23.66 -7.25 -0.40
CA VAL A 265 -22.32 -7.71 -0.05
C VAL A 265 -21.79 -6.96 1.19
N ALA A 266 -21.89 -5.63 1.20
CA ALA A 266 -21.46 -4.83 2.35
C ALA A 266 -22.21 -5.21 3.64
N ALA A 267 -23.52 -5.45 3.54
CA ALA A 267 -24.31 -5.91 4.68
C ALA A 267 -23.91 -7.32 5.15
N ILE A 268 -23.61 -8.24 4.24
CA ILE A 268 -23.16 -9.60 4.62
C ILE A 268 -21.76 -9.56 5.24
N ASP A 269 -20.83 -8.77 4.70
CA ASP A 269 -19.50 -8.63 5.29
C ASP A 269 -19.57 -8.02 6.68
N ASP A 270 -20.45 -7.04 6.90
CA ASP A 270 -20.70 -6.45 8.22
C ASP A 270 -21.30 -7.49 9.19
N LEU A 271 -22.30 -8.26 8.74
CA LEU A 271 -22.89 -9.35 9.52
C LEU A 271 -21.88 -10.47 9.84
N ARG A 272 -21.01 -10.83 8.90
CA ARG A 272 -20.03 -11.93 9.04
C ARG A 272 -18.71 -11.49 9.66
N ARG A 273 -18.46 -10.18 9.72
CA ARG A 273 -17.17 -9.57 10.06
C ARG A 273 -16.00 -10.19 9.28
N SER A 274 -16.29 -10.63 8.06
CA SER A 274 -15.36 -11.42 7.27
C SER A 274 -15.85 -11.48 5.83
N THR A 275 -14.90 -11.46 4.91
CA THR A 275 -15.14 -11.72 3.49
C THR A 275 -15.05 -13.22 3.15
N ALA A 276 -14.82 -14.09 4.15
CA ALA A 276 -14.61 -15.53 3.96
C ALA A 276 -15.76 -16.29 3.30
N TRP A 277 -16.97 -15.73 3.29
CA TRP A 277 -18.13 -16.32 2.62
C TRP A 277 -18.08 -16.17 1.10
N ARG A 278 -17.24 -15.27 0.56
CA ARG A 278 -17.09 -14.99 -0.87
C ARG A 278 -16.29 -16.06 -1.62
N LYS A 279 -16.10 -17.27 -1.04
CA LYS A 279 -15.25 -18.33 -1.59
C LYS A 279 -15.57 -18.60 -3.06
N ARG A 280 -14.66 -18.19 -3.94
CA ARG A 280 -14.57 -18.61 -5.35
C ARG A 280 -13.26 -19.34 -5.66
N PHE A 281 -12.30 -19.29 -4.74
CA PHE A 281 -10.93 -19.76 -4.94
C PHE A 281 -10.73 -21.27 -4.76
N SER A 282 -11.76 -22.03 -4.41
CA SER A 282 -11.70 -23.51 -4.36
C SER A 282 -11.49 -24.18 -5.72
N ALA A 283 -11.52 -23.41 -6.83
CA ALA A 283 -11.38 -23.91 -8.20
C ALA A 283 -10.04 -23.55 -8.87
N ILE A 284 -9.13 -22.85 -8.19
CA ILE A 284 -7.76 -22.59 -8.69
C ILE A 284 -6.83 -23.70 -8.19
N ASP A 285 -7.19 -24.95 -8.49
CA ASP A 285 -6.32 -26.13 -8.34
C ASP A 285 -5.75 -26.47 -9.73
N GLN A 286 -4.83 -25.64 -10.22
CA GLN A 286 -3.92 -26.03 -11.31
C GLN A 286 -2.53 -26.26 -10.71
N ASP A 287 -1.85 -27.30 -11.24
CA ASP A 287 -0.63 -27.96 -10.75
C ASP A 287 0.19 -27.17 -9.69
N PRO A 288 0.00 -27.46 -8.39
CA PRO A 288 0.59 -26.70 -7.28
C PRO A 288 2.13 -26.62 -7.33
N ASN A 289 2.78 -27.63 -7.92
CA ASN A 289 4.21 -27.87 -7.73
C ASN A 289 5.13 -26.92 -8.51
N ALA A 290 4.69 -26.36 -9.63
CA ALA A 290 5.57 -25.54 -10.47
C ALA A 290 5.84 -24.15 -9.88
N ILE A 291 4.82 -23.53 -9.24
CA ILE A 291 4.93 -22.16 -8.74
C ILE A 291 5.22 -22.07 -7.25
N GLU A 292 4.85 -23.06 -6.45
CA GLU A 292 5.15 -23.06 -5.02
C GLU A 292 6.66 -22.96 -4.74
N SER A 293 7.49 -23.58 -5.59
CA SER A 293 8.96 -23.49 -5.53
C SER A 293 9.54 -22.12 -5.95
N SER A 294 8.75 -21.29 -6.63
CA SER A 294 9.18 -20.00 -7.19
C SER A 294 8.79 -18.79 -6.34
N LEU A 295 7.88 -18.98 -5.37
CA LEU A 295 7.53 -17.94 -4.41
C LEU A 295 8.74 -17.60 -3.52
N LEU A 296 8.96 -16.30 -3.35
CA LEU A 296 9.94 -15.75 -2.44
C LEU A 296 9.30 -15.63 -1.05
N ARG A 297 9.92 -16.26 -0.05
CA ARG A 297 9.51 -16.18 1.36
C ARG A 297 10.55 -15.43 2.17
N ALA A 298 10.22 -15.09 3.42
CA ALA A 298 11.07 -14.32 4.33
C ALA A 298 11.56 -13.02 3.67
N ARG A 299 10.61 -12.18 3.28
CA ARG A 299 10.86 -10.90 2.61
C ARG A 299 10.37 -9.75 3.47
N SER A 300 10.90 -8.58 3.19
CA SER A 300 10.49 -7.33 3.82
C SER A 300 10.40 -6.23 2.77
N GLU A 301 9.41 -5.36 2.93
CA GLU A 301 9.36 -4.08 2.24
C GLU A 301 10.04 -3.02 3.13
N ILE A 302 11.01 -2.33 2.55
CA ILE A 302 11.63 -1.14 3.13
C ILE A 302 11.12 0.06 2.33
N THR A 303 10.46 1.00 3.00
CA THR A 303 10.07 2.28 2.42
C THR A 303 11.00 3.36 2.92
N VAL A 304 11.64 4.10 2.02
CA VAL A 304 12.45 5.28 2.34
C VAL A 304 11.73 6.52 1.84
N VAL A 305 11.59 7.52 2.69
CA VAL A 305 11.04 8.82 2.32
C VAL A 305 12.12 9.86 2.51
N CYS A 306 12.34 10.68 1.48
CA CYS A 306 13.37 11.70 1.47
C CYS A 306 12.88 12.97 0.76
N THR A 307 13.63 14.04 0.91
CA THR A 307 13.44 15.27 0.14
C THR A 307 13.70 15.02 -1.34
N GLU A 308 12.91 15.65 -2.22
CA GLU A 308 13.06 15.49 -3.67
C GLU A 308 14.50 15.76 -4.13
N GLY A 309 15.04 14.85 -4.94
CA GLY A 309 16.40 14.89 -5.47
C GLY A 309 17.35 13.94 -4.76
N ASN A 310 17.02 13.46 -3.56
CA ASN A 310 17.87 12.55 -2.79
C ASN A 310 17.60 11.07 -3.06
N ALA A 311 16.46 10.69 -3.66
CA ALA A 311 16.07 9.27 -3.77
C ALA A 311 17.09 8.41 -4.50
N ARG A 312 17.81 8.98 -5.48
CA ARG A 312 18.87 8.28 -6.20
C ARG A 312 20.01 7.88 -5.26
N THR A 313 20.47 8.79 -4.41
CA THR A 313 21.54 8.54 -3.44
C THR A 313 21.14 7.44 -2.46
N PHE A 314 19.92 7.49 -1.93
CA PHE A 314 19.38 6.43 -1.06
C PHE A 314 19.26 5.09 -1.79
N THR A 315 18.81 5.10 -3.04
CA THR A 315 18.74 3.88 -3.87
C THR A 315 20.14 3.29 -4.08
N GLU A 316 21.13 4.09 -4.47
CA GLU A 316 22.51 3.64 -4.70
C GLU A 316 23.15 3.08 -3.41
N SER A 317 22.87 3.70 -2.26
CA SER A 317 23.26 3.21 -0.94
C SER A 317 22.65 1.83 -0.63
N ALA A 318 21.33 1.70 -0.78
CA ALA A 318 20.64 0.43 -0.57
C ALA A 318 21.14 -0.68 -1.51
N LEU A 319 21.38 -0.37 -2.78
CA LEU A 319 21.93 -1.32 -3.75
C LEU A 319 23.34 -1.79 -3.38
N SER A 320 24.15 -0.91 -2.80
CA SER A 320 25.50 -1.25 -2.32
C SER A 320 25.45 -2.16 -1.10
N ALA A 321 24.39 -2.06 -0.30
CA ALA A 321 24.09 -2.95 0.83
C ALA A 321 23.33 -4.24 0.44
N GLY A 322 23.11 -4.48 -0.85
CA GLY A 322 22.54 -5.74 -1.36
C GLY A 322 21.07 -5.69 -1.77
N ALA A 323 20.46 -4.51 -1.87
CA ALA A 323 19.16 -4.38 -2.55
C ALA A 323 19.30 -4.68 -4.05
N SER A 324 18.23 -5.20 -4.67
CA SER A 324 18.18 -5.47 -6.11
C SER A 324 17.70 -4.27 -6.93
N GLY A 325 16.92 -3.38 -6.33
CA GLY A 325 16.33 -2.22 -6.98
C GLY A 325 15.41 -1.47 -6.04
N ALA A 326 14.96 -0.30 -6.48
CA ALA A 326 13.95 0.49 -5.82
C ALA A 326 12.89 0.94 -6.82
N THR A 327 11.68 1.16 -6.32
CA THR A 327 10.61 1.82 -7.08
C THR A 327 10.27 3.12 -6.38
N THR A 328 10.48 4.23 -7.07
CA THR A 328 10.39 5.58 -6.49
C THR A 328 9.19 6.32 -7.05
N SER A 329 8.35 6.85 -6.17
CA SER A 329 7.22 7.72 -6.50
C SER A 329 7.48 9.13 -5.97
N ARG A 330 7.07 10.14 -6.73
CA ARG A 330 7.00 11.52 -6.23
C ARG A 330 5.73 11.70 -5.44
N VAL A 331 5.86 12.17 -4.21
CA VAL A 331 4.76 12.35 -3.27
C VAL A 331 4.88 13.71 -2.60
N ARG A 332 3.81 14.18 -1.98
CA ARG A 332 3.82 15.44 -1.24
C ARG A 332 3.72 15.19 0.25
N SER A 333 4.60 15.79 1.03
CA SER A 333 4.46 15.86 2.48
C SER A 333 3.40 16.89 2.84
N LEU A 334 2.39 16.46 3.60
CA LEU A 334 1.34 17.35 4.11
C LEU A 334 1.88 18.26 5.22
N TYR A 335 2.73 17.73 6.10
CA TYR A 335 3.35 18.52 7.16
C TYR A 335 4.18 19.68 6.61
N ARG A 336 5.01 19.43 5.59
CA ARG A 336 5.82 20.49 4.94
C ARG A 336 4.98 21.48 4.15
N ALA A 337 3.81 21.09 3.66
CA ALA A 337 2.92 21.98 2.92
C ALA A 337 2.38 23.16 3.76
N HIS A 338 2.55 23.12 5.09
CA HIS A 338 2.20 24.22 5.99
C HIS A 338 3.22 25.35 6.00
N ASP A 339 4.49 25.05 5.74
CA ASP A 339 5.53 26.06 5.69
C ASP A 339 5.86 26.38 4.22
N PRO A 340 5.43 27.54 3.69
CA PRO A 340 5.73 27.91 2.31
C PRO A 340 7.24 28.09 2.04
N ALA A 341 8.08 28.21 3.07
CA ALA A 341 9.53 28.24 2.94
C ALA A 341 10.15 26.86 2.69
N ILE A 342 9.38 25.78 2.92
CA ILE A 342 9.86 24.41 2.81
C ILE A 342 9.15 23.72 1.64
N SER A 343 9.92 23.15 0.70
CA SER A 343 9.33 22.36 -0.39
C SER A 343 8.55 21.17 0.17
N SER A 344 7.26 21.07 -0.17
CA SER A 344 6.47 19.87 0.14
C SER A 344 6.80 18.66 -0.75
N ALA A 345 7.63 18.84 -1.78
CA ALA A 345 8.00 17.78 -2.69
C ALA A 345 8.96 16.78 -2.03
N THR A 346 8.57 15.52 -2.08
CA THR A 346 9.27 14.40 -1.45
C THR A 346 9.27 13.21 -2.37
N GLU A 347 10.21 12.31 -2.17
CA GLU A 347 10.31 11.06 -2.92
C GLU A 347 10.16 9.88 -1.95
N LYS A 348 9.30 8.93 -2.33
CA LYS A 348 9.07 7.68 -1.62
C LYS A 348 9.63 6.53 -2.43
N SER A 349 10.64 5.84 -1.92
CA SER A 349 11.28 4.69 -2.56
C SER A 349 10.91 3.40 -1.82
N ILE A 350 10.33 2.44 -2.55
CA ILE A 350 10.00 1.10 -2.09
C ILE A 350 11.10 0.15 -2.53
N ILE A 351 11.68 -0.56 -1.57
CA ILE A 351 12.73 -1.56 -1.76
C ILE A 351 12.21 -2.89 -1.21
N HIS A 352 12.20 -3.94 -2.03
CA HIS A 352 11.76 -5.27 -1.60
C HIS A 352 12.96 -6.21 -1.51
N VAL A 353 13.24 -6.71 -0.31
CA VAL A 353 14.49 -7.43 0.00
C VAL A 353 14.25 -8.66 0.85
N SER A 354 15.27 -9.50 0.93
CA SER A 354 15.27 -10.67 1.80
C SER A 354 15.42 -10.19 3.24
N SER A 355 14.72 -10.82 4.18
CA SER A 355 14.72 -10.35 5.58
C SER A 355 16.11 -10.36 6.21
N ASP A 356 17.03 -11.23 5.77
CA ASP A 356 18.45 -11.25 6.19
C ASP A 356 19.26 -10.02 5.73
N LYS A 357 18.77 -9.25 4.75
CA LYS A 357 19.43 -8.04 4.25
C LYS A 357 18.92 -6.75 4.88
N VAL A 358 17.85 -6.82 5.67
CA VAL A 358 17.19 -5.62 6.22
C VAL A 358 18.16 -4.81 7.08
N GLU A 359 18.85 -5.43 8.03
CA GLU A 359 19.76 -4.73 8.94
C GLU A 359 20.91 -4.03 8.20
N SER A 360 21.54 -4.71 7.24
CA SER A 360 22.61 -4.13 6.43
C SER A 360 22.14 -2.91 5.62
N ILE A 361 20.94 -2.99 5.04
CA ILE A 361 20.35 -1.90 4.28
C ILE A 361 19.95 -0.74 5.20
N LEU A 362 19.37 -1.02 6.37
CA LEU A 362 19.01 0.01 7.36
C LEU A 362 20.25 0.78 7.85
N ALA A 363 21.35 0.09 8.14
CA ALA A 363 22.60 0.74 8.52
C ALA A 363 23.12 1.67 7.41
N SER A 364 23.10 1.20 6.15
CA SER A 364 23.56 2.01 5.01
C SER A 364 22.67 3.23 4.75
N LEU A 365 21.35 3.06 4.83
CA LEU A 365 20.40 4.15 4.65
C LEU A 365 20.50 5.18 5.78
N SER A 366 20.69 4.74 7.03
CA SER A 366 20.86 5.63 8.18
C SER A 366 22.11 6.52 8.03
N ALA A 367 23.24 5.93 7.64
CA ALA A 367 24.46 6.69 7.33
C ALA A 367 24.26 7.66 6.13
N THR A 368 23.35 7.34 5.22
CA THR A 368 23.01 8.22 4.08
C THR A 368 22.17 9.42 4.54
N PHE A 369 21.25 9.23 5.49
CA PHE A 369 20.52 10.35 6.10
C PHE A 369 21.47 11.33 6.81
N GLU A 370 22.47 10.81 7.52
CA GLU A 370 23.48 11.63 8.18
C GLU A 370 24.34 12.42 7.17
N SER A 371 24.76 11.80 6.08
CA SER A 371 25.62 12.46 5.08
C SER A 371 24.87 13.46 4.18
N THR A 372 23.59 13.23 3.92
CA THR A 372 22.74 14.13 3.11
C THR A 372 22.10 15.25 3.92
N CYS A 373 22.19 15.19 5.26
CA CYS A 373 21.50 16.10 6.18
C CYS A 373 19.98 16.19 5.94
N ASP A 374 19.36 15.11 5.44
CA ASP A 374 17.92 15.07 5.18
C ASP A 374 17.12 14.83 6.47
N SER A 375 16.96 15.89 7.24
CA SER A 375 16.33 15.88 8.57
C SER A 375 14.83 15.57 8.57
N CYS A 376 14.20 15.56 7.40
CA CYS A 376 12.76 15.35 7.24
C CYS A 376 12.40 13.96 6.69
N GLY A 377 13.40 13.17 6.31
CA GLY A 377 13.18 11.83 5.78
C GLY A 377 13.07 10.77 6.87
N TRP A 378 12.63 9.58 6.49
CA TRP A 378 12.49 8.44 7.38
C TRP A 378 12.52 7.12 6.61
N ILE A 379 12.63 6.02 7.35
CA ILE A 379 12.58 4.66 6.85
C ILE A 379 11.48 3.91 7.57
N GLN A 380 10.77 3.05 6.85
CA GLN A 380 9.82 2.11 7.41
C GLN A 380 10.12 0.71 6.93
N VAL A 381 9.93 -0.27 7.80
CA VAL A 381 10.01 -1.69 7.45
C VAL A 381 8.67 -2.34 7.77
N VAL A 382 8.16 -3.11 6.81
CA VAL A 382 6.99 -3.98 6.98
C VAL A 382 7.33 -5.38 6.47
N ASP A 383 6.81 -6.38 7.17
CA ASP A 383 6.96 -7.76 6.76
C ASP A 383 6.18 -8.04 5.48
N SER A 384 6.81 -8.77 4.57
CA SER A 384 6.23 -9.19 3.30
C SER A 384 6.33 -10.72 3.20
N PRO A 385 5.34 -11.47 3.70
CA PRO A 385 5.49 -12.92 3.87
C PRO A 385 5.74 -13.69 2.56
N VAL A 386 5.16 -13.20 1.47
CA VAL A 386 5.21 -13.84 0.15
C VAL A 386 5.42 -12.77 -0.93
N ALA A 387 6.29 -13.09 -1.88
CA ALA A 387 6.45 -12.33 -3.11
C ALA A 387 6.74 -13.24 -4.30
N PHE A 388 6.62 -12.70 -5.50
CA PHE A 388 7.02 -13.34 -6.73
C PHE A 388 7.72 -12.31 -7.63
N ALA A 389 8.88 -12.68 -8.15
CA ALA A 389 9.64 -11.89 -9.12
C ALA A 389 10.38 -12.83 -10.07
N HIS A 390 10.61 -12.37 -11.31
CA HIS A 390 11.49 -13.08 -12.24
C HIS A 390 12.86 -13.34 -11.60
N ARG A 391 13.23 -14.61 -11.49
CA ARG A 391 14.61 -14.99 -11.19
C ARG A 391 15.37 -15.11 -12.51
N PRO A 392 16.43 -14.32 -12.75
CA PRO A 392 17.36 -14.67 -13.80
C PRO A 392 17.93 -16.05 -13.45
N TRP A 393 17.74 -16.97 -14.37
CA TRP A 393 18.08 -18.38 -14.31
C TRP A 393 19.29 -18.72 -13.43
N SER A 394 19.05 -19.33 -12.26
CA SER A 394 20.08 -20.05 -11.53
C SER A 394 20.24 -21.44 -12.16
N LYS A 395 21.08 -21.59 -13.18
CA LYS A 395 21.81 -22.85 -13.31
C LYS A 395 23.12 -22.71 -12.57
N ASN A 396 23.27 -23.55 -11.57
CA ASN A 396 24.40 -24.44 -11.31
C ASN A 396 23.77 -25.56 -10.46
N ALA A 397 23.58 -26.79 -10.96
CA ALA A 397 24.63 -27.76 -11.31
C ALA A 397 25.65 -27.91 -10.19
#